data_AF-A0A7J3NR01-F1
#
_entry.id   AF-A0A7J3NR01-F1
#
_cell.length_a   1.000
_cell.length_b   1.000
_cell.length_c   1.000
_cell.angle_alpha   90.00
_cell.angle_beta   90.00
_cell.angle_gamma   90.00
#
_symmetry.space_group_name_H-M   'P 1'
#
loop_
_entity.id
_entity.type
_entity.pdbx_description
1 polymer ?
#
loop_
_entity_poly.entity_id
_entity_poly.type
_entity_poly.pdbx_seq_one_letter_code
_entity_poly.pdbx_strand_id
1 'polypeptide(L)'
;MRVVVVGPNPPCIRCRRILKLLREIKSEEGLDIEITHVAAGSEESEKYGRIVDSHVFLDSLGVDTSKLDRLFEKRDFKGIDNWLAPYAEKAKEKGVMLTPVIVVNGKVKSVCTVPEKEELRKLIREAVTVG
;
A
#
# COMPACT_ATOMS: atom_id res chain seq x y z
N MET A 1 -1.63 18.64 3.22
CA MET A 1 -2.34 17.41 2.75
C MET A 1 -1.82 16.19 3.51
N ARG A 2 -2.63 15.16 3.80
CA ARG A 2 -2.18 13.95 4.54
C ARG A 2 -2.21 12.70 3.66
N VAL A 3 -1.09 11.95 3.67
CA VAL A 3 -0.93 10.68 2.97
C VAL A 3 -0.53 9.60 3.98
N VAL A 4 -1.32 8.53 4.03
CA VAL A 4 -1.11 7.40 4.92
C VAL A 4 -0.79 6.16 4.09
N VAL A 5 0.29 5.47 4.45
CA VAL A 5 0.62 4.15 3.91
C VAL A 5 0.30 3.12 4.99
N VAL A 6 -0.73 2.31 4.77
CA VAL A 6 -1.12 1.23 5.68
C VAL A 6 -0.40 -0.05 5.28
N GLY A 7 0.29 -0.66 6.24
CA GLY A 7 1.11 -1.85 6.02
C GLY A 7 1.37 -2.65 7.29
N PRO A 8 2.13 -3.75 7.22
CA PRO A 8 2.60 -4.45 8.42
C PRO A 8 3.52 -3.56 9.25
N ASN A 9 3.65 -3.86 10.55
CA ASN A 9 4.58 -3.19 11.45
C ASN A 9 5.62 -4.21 11.98
N PRO A 10 6.93 -4.03 11.71
CA PRO A 10 7.57 -2.93 10.99
C PRO A 10 7.22 -2.89 9.49
N PRO A 11 7.34 -1.72 8.82
CA PRO A 11 7.00 -1.58 7.40
C PRO A 11 7.84 -2.51 6.53
N CYS A 12 7.17 -3.27 5.66
CA CYS A 12 7.83 -4.17 4.70
C CYS A 12 8.50 -3.39 3.54
N ILE A 13 9.20 -4.10 2.65
CA ILE A 13 9.92 -3.48 1.53
C ILE A 13 9.03 -2.65 0.60
N ARG A 14 7.76 -3.06 0.40
CA ARG A 14 6.77 -2.38 -0.44
C ARG A 14 6.34 -1.05 0.19
N CYS A 15 6.04 -1.06 1.49
CA CYS A 15 5.72 0.15 2.25
C CYS A 15 6.90 1.12 2.27
N ARG A 16 8.12 0.63 2.51
CA ARG A 16 9.34 1.46 2.49
C ARG A 16 9.57 2.10 1.12
N ARG A 17 9.32 1.37 0.03
CA ARG A 17 9.42 1.89 -1.34
C ARG A 17 8.44 3.05 -1.56
N ILE A 18 7.17 2.87 -1.20
CA ILE A 18 6.14 3.92 -1.31
C ILE A 18 6.51 5.15 -0.48
N LEU A 19 6.87 4.97 0.80
CA LEU A 19 7.28 6.07 1.68
C LEU A 19 8.49 6.84 1.14
N LYS A 20 9.47 6.14 0.54
CA LYS A 20 10.62 6.78 -0.12
C LYS A 20 10.16 7.63 -1.31
N LEU A 21 9.36 7.07 -2.21
CA LEU A 21 8.86 7.79 -3.39
C LEU A 21 8.03 9.01 -3.02
N LEU A 22 7.15 8.91 -2.03
CA LEU A 22 6.35 10.03 -1.53
C LEU A 22 7.22 11.17 -0.98
N ARG A 23 8.30 10.84 -0.25
CA ARG A 23 9.25 11.85 0.27
C ARG A 23 10.04 12.53 -0.86
N GLU A 24 10.45 11.76 -1.87
CA GLU A 24 11.09 12.33 -3.07
C GLU A 24 10.13 13.29 -3.78
N ILE A 25 8.88 12.90 -4.03
CA ILE A 25 7.86 13.75 -4.67
C ILE A 25 7.62 15.02 -3.84
N LYS A 26 7.47 14.88 -2.51
CA LYS A 26 7.33 16.01 -1.58
C LYS A 26 8.46 17.02 -1.75
N SER A 27 9.70 16.54 -1.81
CA SER A 27 10.89 17.39 -1.94
C SER A 27 11.03 18.01 -3.33
N GLU A 28 10.77 17.25 -4.40
CA GLU A 28 10.91 17.70 -5.79
C GLU A 28 9.90 18.77 -6.16
N GLU A 29 8.69 18.68 -5.60
CA GLU A 29 7.57 19.57 -5.97
C GLU A 29 7.28 20.63 -4.90
N GLY A 30 8.05 20.69 -3.81
CA GLY A 30 7.88 21.67 -2.74
C GLY A 30 6.51 21.59 -2.05
N LEU A 31 5.92 20.39 -1.99
CA LEU A 31 4.55 20.19 -1.51
C LEU A 31 4.50 20.07 0.02
N ASP A 32 3.48 20.67 0.64
CA ASP A 32 3.21 20.48 2.06
C ASP A 32 2.37 19.21 2.32
N ILE A 33 3.07 18.08 2.38
CA ILE A 33 2.49 16.75 2.58
C ILE A 33 2.96 16.14 3.90
N GLU A 34 2.02 15.75 4.75
CA GLU A 34 2.26 14.89 5.91
C GLU A 34 2.22 13.42 5.45
N ILE A 35 3.33 12.71 5.60
CA ILE A 35 3.46 11.30 5.17
C ILE A 35 3.63 10.43 6.42
N THR A 36 2.69 9.51 6.64
CA THR A 36 2.70 8.60 7.80
C THR A 36 2.56 7.14 7.40
N HIS A 37 3.10 6.25 8.23
CA HIS A 37 2.89 4.81 8.12
C HIS A 37 2.01 4.35 9.28
N VAL A 38 1.00 3.55 8.97
CA VAL A 38 0.04 3.04 9.96
C VAL A 38 0.00 1.51 9.86
N ALA A 39 -0.03 0.84 11.01
CA ALA A 39 -0.12 -0.62 11.06
C ALA A 39 -1.50 -1.09 10.60
N ALA A 40 -1.56 -2.09 9.72
CA ALA A 40 -2.81 -2.77 9.40
C ALA A 40 -3.43 -3.39 10.65
N GLY A 41 -4.75 -3.22 10.83
CA GLY A 41 -5.47 -3.65 12.04
C GLY A 41 -5.31 -2.73 13.25
N SER A 42 -4.67 -1.57 13.11
CA SER A 42 -4.72 -0.51 14.13
C SER A 42 -6.01 0.29 14.03
N GLU A 43 -6.42 0.91 15.15
CA GLU A 43 -7.59 1.80 15.22
C GLU A 43 -7.58 2.88 14.11
N GLU A 44 -6.41 3.44 13.80
CA GLU A 44 -6.27 4.41 12.71
C GLU A 44 -6.54 3.79 11.33
N SER A 45 -6.04 2.57 11.08
CA SER A 45 -6.26 1.90 9.80
C SER A 45 -7.72 1.46 9.59
N GLU A 46 -8.43 1.11 10.67
CA GLU A 46 -9.81 0.64 10.62
C GLU A 46 -10.78 1.73 10.15
N LYS A 47 -10.42 3.01 10.32
CA LYS A 47 -11.15 4.16 9.76
C LYS A 47 -11.29 4.11 8.23
N TYR A 48 -10.41 3.36 7.56
CA TYR A 48 -10.39 3.23 6.10
C TYR A 48 -11.02 1.93 5.60
N GLY A 49 -11.46 1.06 6.51
CA GLY A 49 -11.99 -0.27 6.22
C GLY A 49 -11.10 -1.40 6.74
N ARG A 50 -11.50 -2.65 6.45
CA ARG A 50 -10.80 -3.84 6.93
C ARG A 50 -9.54 -4.09 6.10
N ILE A 51 -8.37 -3.68 6.62
CA ILE A 51 -7.07 -3.84 5.96
C ILE A 51 -6.30 -4.97 6.64
N VAL A 52 -5.80 -5.93 5.85
CA VAL A 52 -5.09 -7.12 6.34
C VAL A 52 -3.75 -7.27 5.61
N ASP A 53 -2.73 -7.73 6.33
CA ASP A 53 -1.44 -8.08 5.71
C ASP A 53 -1.61 -9.21 4.68
N SER A 54 -0.92 -9.11 3.55
CA SER A 54 -1.08 -10.10 2.48
C SER A 54 -0.69 -11.51 2.90
N HIS A 55 0.36 -11.69 3.72
CA HIS A 55 0.78 -13.02 4.17
C HIS A 55 -0.24 -13.61 5.15
N VAL A 56 -0.79 -12.78 6.05
CA VAL A 56 -1.85 -13.22 6.97
C VAL A 56 -3.10 -13.67 6.21
N PHE A 57 -3.49 -12.94 5.16
CA PHE A 57 -4.61 -13.35 4.32
C PHE A 57 -4.32 -14.66 3.57
N LEU A 58 -3.13 -14.82 3.00
CA LEU A 58 -2.73 -16.03 2.28
C LEU A 58 -2.66 -17.26 3.19
N ASP A 59 -2.15 -17.10 4.40
CA ASP A 59 -2.10 -18.14 5.43
C ASP A 59 -3.52 -18.63 5.77
N SER A 60 -4.48 -17.71 5.91
CA SER A 60 -5.89 -18.05 6.14
C SER A 60 -6.54 -18.86 5.00
N LEU A 61 -5.94 -18.86 3.81
CA LEU A 61 -6.36 -19.63 2.65
C LEU A 61 -5.53 -20.92 2.46
N GLY A 62 -4.52 -21.17 3.29
CA GLY A 62 -3.60 -22.30 3.14
C GLY A 62 -2.77 -22.24 1.85
N VAL A 63 -2.47 -21.04 1.35
CA VAL A 63 -1.72 -20.85 0.10
C VAL A 63 -0.22 -20.97 0.36
N ASP A 64 0.48 -21.78 -0.44
CA ASP A 64 1.95 -21.80 -0.43
C ASP A 64 2.53 -20.45 -0.90
N THR A 65 3.29 -19.80 -0.02
CA THR A 65 3.92 -18.50 -0.27
C THR A 65 5.36 -18.61 -0.76
N SER A 66 5.91 -19.81 -0.94
CA SER A 66 7.33 -20.01 -1.34
C SER A 66 7.73 -19.21 -2.58
N LYS A 67 6.84 -19.07 -3.56
CA LYS A 67 7.07 -18.23 -4.76
C LYS A 67 7.03 -16.73 -4.43
N LEU A 68 6.11 -16.31 -3.57
CA LEU A 68 5.99 -14.93 -3.12
C LEU A 68 7.24 -14.50 -2.36
N ASP A 69 7.73 -15.33 -1.45
CA ASP A 69 8.92 -15.06 -0.64
C ASP A 69 10.15 -14.81 -1.52
N ARG A 70 10.35 -15.63 -2.57
CA ARG A 70 11.41 -15.43 -3.57
C ARG A 70 11.29 -14.09 -4.32
N LEU A 71 10.06 -13.62 -4.57
CA LEU A 71 9.84 -12.32 -5.22
C LEU A 71 10.18 -11.16 -4.25
N PHE A 72 9.86 -11.31 -2.97
CA PHE A 72 10.27 -10.38 -1.90
C PHE A 72 11.79 -10.30 -1.75
N GLU A 73 12.49 -11.43 -1.75
CA GLU A 73 13.97 -11.49 -1.70
C GLU A 73 14.60 -10.74 -2.88
N LYS A 74 14.06 -10.93 -4.09
CA LYS A 74 14.51 -10.25 -5.31
C LYS A 74 14.07 -8.78 -5.40
N ARG A 75 13.21 -8.33 -4.47
CA ARG A 75 12.58 -7.00 -4.51
C ARG A 75 11.85 -6.73 -5.83
N ASP A 76 11.29 -7.78 -6.43
CA ASP A 76 10.54 -7.69 -7.68
C ASP A 76 9.12 -7.19 -7.39
N PHE A 77 8.96 -5.88 -7.20
CA PHE A 77 7.67 -5.29 -6.83
C PHE A 77 6.56 -5.62 -7.83
N LYS A 78 6.86 -5.56 -9.13
CA LYS A 78 5.89 -5.88 -10.18
C LYS A 78 5.53 -7.37 -10.16
N GLY A 79 6.52 -8.25 -9.96
CA GLY A 79 6.28 -9.68 -9.78
C GLY A 79 5.41 -9.97 -8.55
N ILE A 80 5.67 -9.30 -7.43
CA ILE A 80 4.85 -9.41 -6.20
C ILE A 80 3.42 -8.96 -6.47
N ASP A 81 3.23 -7.78 -7.07
CA ASP A 81 1.91 -7.22 -7.37
C ASP A 81 1.11 -8.14 -8.31
N ASN A 82 1.76 -8.63 -9.38
CA ASN A 82 1.15 -9.58 -10.31
C ASN A 82 0.77 -10.90 -9.64
N TRP A 83 1.60 -11.40 -8.73
CA TRP A 83 1.32 -12.65 -8.01
C TRP A 83 0.18 -12.48 -7.01
N LEU A 84 0.09 -11.32 -6.35
CA LEU A 84 -0.95 -11.01 -5.37
C LEU A 84 -2.28 -10.61 -5.98
N ALA A 85 -2.33 -10.16 -7.23
CA ALA A 85 -3.53 -9.71 -7.94
C ALA A 85 -4.77 -10.63 -7.77
N PRO A 86 -4.69 -11.96 -8.02
CA PRO A 86 -5.85 -12.84 -7.82
C PRO A 86 -6.31 -12.93 -6.35
N TYR A 87 -5.41 -12.75 -5.39
CA TYR A 87 -5.73 -12.77 -3.97
C TYR A 87 -6.29 -11.43 -3.48
N ALA A 88 -5.86 -10.32 -4.09
CA ALA A 88 -6.44 -9.01 -3.85
C ALA A 88 -7.92 -8.98 -4.28
N GLU A 89 -8.28 -9.57 -5.41
CA GLU A 89 -9.68 -9.71 -5.83
C GLU A 89 -10.47 -10.61 -4.87
N LYS A 90 -9.93 -11.77 -4.47
CA LYS A 90 -10.56 -12.64 -3.46
C LYS A 90 -10.75 -11.94 -2.11
N ALA A 91 -9.80 -11.11 -1.69
CA ALA A 91 -9.91 -10.34 -0.46
C ALA A 91 -11.02 -9.29 -0.58
N LYS A 92 -11.10 -8.59 -1.71
CA LYS A 92 -12.12 -7.59 -2.00
C LYS A 92 -13.53 -8.18 -1.96
N GLU A 93 -13.74 -9.37 -2.51
CA GLU A 93 -15.01 -10.12 -2.41
C GLU A 93 -15.44 -10.38 -0.96
N LYS A 94 -14.48 -10.47 -0.04
CA LYS A 94 -14.70 -10.64 1.40
C LYS A 94 -14.76 -9.32 2.18
N GLY A 95 -14.78 -8.17 1.48
CA GLY A 95 -14.72 -6.85 2.10
C GLY A 95 -13.39 -6.53 2.77
N VAL A 96 -12.31 -7.18 2.34
CA VAL A 96 -10.95 -7.01 2.86
C VAL A 96 -10.07 -6.33 1.82
N MET A 97 -9.24 -5.38 2.26
CA MET A 97 -8.17 -4.80 1.45
C MET A 97 -6.83 -5.35 1.90
N LEU A 98 -5.98 -5.72 0.94
CA LEU A 98 -4.63 -6.22 1.25
C LEU A 98 -3.62 -5.08 1.25
N THR A 99 -2.65 -5.15 2.16
CA THR A 99 -1.53 -4.21 2.21
C THR A 99 -0.59 -4.31 0.99
N PRO A 100 0.14 -3.24 0.64
CA PRO A 100 0.00 -1.90 1.19
C PRO A 100 -1.28 -1.21 0.67
N VAL A 101 -1.85 -0.33 1.49
CA VAL A 101 -2.95 0.55 1.09
C VAL A 101 -2.49 1.99 1.19
N ILE A 102 -2.69 2.78 0.14
CA ILE A 102 -2.37 4.22 0.12
C ILE A 102 -3.67 4.99 0.31
N VAL A 103 -3.72 5.83 1.34
CA VAL A 103 -4.83 6.71 1.65
C VAL A 103 -4.39 8.16 1.50
N VAL A 104 -5.15 8.96 0.78
CA VAL A 104 -4.89 10.40 0.60
C VAL A 104 -6.12 11.16 1.05
N ASN A 105 -5.96 12.08 2.01
CA ASN A 105 -7.05 12.84 2.64
C ASN A 105 -8.23 11.95 3.08
N GLY A 106 -7.90 10.82 3.73
CA GLY A 106 -8.90 9.85 4.23
C GLY A 106 -9.54 8.95 3.16
N LYS A 107 -9.20 9.12 1.87
CA LYS A 107 -9.73 8.29 0.78
C LYS A 107 -8.70 7.27 0.31
N VAL A 108 -9.10 6.01 0.20
CA VAL A 108 -8.27 4.94 -0.37
C VAL A 108 -8.01 5.23 -1.85
N LYS A 109 -6.74 5.17 -2.27
CA LYS A 109 -6.27 5.49 -3.62
C LYS A 109 -5.56 4.33 -4.32
N SER A 110 -4.94 3.43 -3.57
CA SER A 110 -4.28 2.22 -4.09
C SER A 110 -4.35 1.12 -3.04
N VAL A 111 -4.54 -0.11 -3.51
CA VAL A 111 -4.67 -1.32 -2.68
C VAL A 111 -3.80 -2.41 -3.29
N CYS A 112 -3.02 -3.08 -2.45
CA CYS A 112 -2.18 -4.23 -2.80
C CYS A 112 -1.21 -4.00 -3.97
N THR A 113 -0.77 -2.76 -4.20
CA THR A 113 0.20 -2.43 -5.25
C THR A 113 1.27 -1.46 -4.77
N VAL A 114 2.43 -1.47 -5.43
CA VAL A 114 3.46 -0.41 -5.30
C VAL A 114 3.42 0.41 -6.58
N PRO A 115 2.70 1.54 -6.61
CA PRO A 115 2.59 2.34 -7.83
C PRO A 115 3.95 2.93 -8.24
N GLU A 116 4.11 3.16 -9.53
CA GLU A 116 5.28 3.85 -10.06
C GLU A 116 5.33 5.30 -9.57
N LYS A 117 6.51 5.93 -9.59
CA LYS A 117 6.67 7.30 -9.07
C LYS A 117 5.74 8.30 -9.75
N GLU A 118 5.57 8.18 -11.07
CA GLU A 118 4.69 9.07 -11.83
C GLU A 118 3.20 8.83 -11.52
N GLU A 119 2.80 7.60 -11.21
CA GLU A 119 1.43 7.30 -10.76
C GLU A 119 1.16 7.90 -9.39
N LEU A 120 2.10 7.74 -8.44
CA LEU A 120 2.04 8.41 -7.14
C LEU A 120 1.97 9.93 -7.31
N ARG A 121 2.78 10.52 -8.20
CA ARG A 121 2.76 11.95 -8.49
C ARG A 121 1.38 12.41 -8.95
N LYS A 122 0.73 11.68 -9.86
CA LYS A 122 -0.64 11.97 -10.30
C LYS A 122 -1.64 11.94 -9.15
N LEU A 123 -1.62 10.86 -8.34
CA LEU A 123 -2.50 10.72 -7.17
C LEU A 123 -2.34 11.88 -6.17
N ILE A 124 -1.11 12.33 -5.96
CA ILE A 124 -0.78 13.45 -5.08
C ILE A 124 -1.26 14.78 -5.66
N ARG A 125 -1.01 15.05 -6.96
CA ARG A 125 -1.46 16.28 -7.62
C ARG A 125 -2.97 16.42 -7.64
N GLU A 126 -3.68 15.35 -8.01
CA GLU A 126 -5.15 15.32 -7.99
C GLU A 126 -5.72 15.64 -6.61
N ALA A 127 -5.04 15.23 -5.54
CA ALA A 127 -5.49 15.51 -4.18
C ALA A 127 -5.16 16.93 -3.70
N VAL A 128 -4.17 17.59 -4.31
CA VAL A 128 -3.84 19.01 -4.04
C VAL A 128 -4.79 19.94 -4.78
N THR A 129 -5.22 19.63 -6.00
CA THR A 129 -6.15 20.48 -6.77
C THR A 129 -7.61 20.42 -6.30
N VAL A 130 -7.97 19.40 -5.52
CA VAL A 130 -9.35 19.18 -5.03
C VAL A 130 -9.52 19.66 -3.57
N GLY A 131 -8.49 20.30 -2.98
CA GLY A 131 -8.53 20.91 -1.65
C GLY A 131 -8.39 22.42 -1.73
#